data_AF-A0A972HFI6-F1
#
_entry.id   AF-A0A972HFI6-F1
#
_cell.length_a   1.000
_cell.length_b   1.000
_cell.length_c   1.000
_cell.angle_alpha   90.00
_cell.angle_beta   90.00
_cell.angle_gamma   90.00
#
_symmetry.space_group_name_H-M   'P 1'
#
loop_
_entity.id
_entity.type
_entity.pdbx_description
1 polymer ?
#
loop_
_entity_poly.entity_id
_entity_poly.type
_entity_poly.pdbx_seq_one_letter_code
_entity_poly.pdbx_strand_id
1 'polypeptide(L)'
;PRNERERKAAIAAGYEIGRVLHADDLCRSDDVFFAATGITDGDLLKGVRFNSKGAITDSLVMRSKSGTIRRDTAQHNMKKLRQYSAIDY
;
A
#
# COMPACT_ATOMS: atom_id res chain seq x y z
N PRO A 1 22.97 -6.97 -1.39
CA PRO A 1 23.48 -6.57 -2.72
C PRO A 1 23.61 -7.78 -3.65
N ARG A 2 23.23 -7.67 -4.93
CA ARG A 2 23.22 -8.79 -5.89
C ARG A 2 24.57 -9.04 -6.57
N ASN A 3 25.45 -8.05 -6.60
CA ASN A 3 26.78 -8.12 -7.21
C ASN A 3 27.77 -7.13 -6.55
N GLU A 4 29.05 -7.23 -6.94
CA GLU A 4 30.13 -6.40 -6.36
C GLU A 4 29.94 -4.90 -6.63
N ARG A 5 29.36 -4.55 -7.79
CA ARG A 5 29.05 -3.15 -8.11
C ARG A 5 28.03 -2.58 -7.11
N GLU A 6 26.94 -3.31 -6.86
CA GLU A 6 25.93 -2.92 -5.86
C GLU A 6 26.51 -2.91 -4.44
N ARG A 7 27.40 -3.85 -4.11
CA ARG A 7 28.06 -3.90 -2.79
C ARG A 7 28.94 -2.67 -2.55
N LYS A 8 29.80 -2.32 -3.51
CA LYS A 8 30.64 -1.12 -3.44
C LYS A 8 29.80 0.14 -3.35
N ALA A 9 28.73 0.24 -4.13
CA ALA A 9 27.81 1.39 -4.07
C ALA A 9 27.15 1.54 -2.70
N ALA A 10 26.71 0.44 -2.09
CA ALA A 10 26.09 0.47 -0.77
C ALA A 10 27.09 0.84 0.35
N ILE A 11 28.33 0.33 0.31
CA ILE A 11 29.39 0.72 1.25
C ILE A 11 29.76 2.19 1.06
N ALA A 12 29.91 2.65 -0.18
CA ALA A 12 30.19 4.05 -0.48
C ALA A 12 29.07 4.99 -0.02
N ALA A 13 27.82 4.51 -0.01
CA ALA A 13 26.67 5.22 0.55
C ALA A 13 26.57 5.12 2.09
N GLY A 14 27.50 4.45 2.76
CA GLY A 14 27.55 4.34 4.22
C GLY A 14 26.71 3.22 4.83
N TYR A 15 26.21 2.29 4.02
CA TYR A 15 25.42 1.16 4.53
C TYR A 15 26.32 0.01 5.03
N GLU A 16 25.95 -0.56 6.17
CA GLU A 16 26.55 -1.77 6.71
C GLU A 16 25.88 -3.02 6.10
N ILE A 17 26.61 -3.76 5.28
CA ILE A 17 26.08 -4.83 4.42
C ILE A 17 25.60 -6.07 5.19
N GLY A 18 26.00 -6.23 6.45
CA GLY A 18 25.61 -7.35 7.31
C GLY A 18 24.60 -7.00 8.40
N ARG A 19 24.18 -5.74 8.50
CA ARG A 19 23.28 -5.29 9.56
C ARG A 19 21.89 -5.90 9.39
N VAL A 20 21.37 -6.50 10.45
CA VAL A 20 19.96 -6.90 10.52
C VAL A 20 19.12 -5.64 10.74
N LEU A 21 18.18 -5.37 9.85
CA LEU A 21 17.25 -4.24 9.94
C LEU A 21 15.89 -4.76 10.44
N HIS A 22 15.44 -4.24 11.58
CA HIS A 22 14.09 -4.48 12.10
C HIS A 22 13.09 -3.46 11.53
N ALA A 23 11.79 -3.65 11.77
CA ALA A 23 10.75 -2.75 11.30
C ALA A 23 11.01 -1.29 11.73
N ASP A 24 11.42 -1.10 12.99
CA ASP A 24 11.73 0.22 13.55
C ASP A 24 12.98 0.85 12.93
N ASP A 25 13.90 0.06 12.37
CA ASP A 25 15.04 0.58 11.61
C ASP A 25 14.61 1.18 10.26
N LEU A 26 13.59 0.57 9.65
CA LEU A 26 13.04 0.92 8.34
C LEU A 26 12.01 2.04 8.42
N CYS A 27 11.20 2.08 9.49
CA CYS A 27 10.16 3.08 9.71
C CYS A 27 10.23 3.59 11.16
N ARG A 28 10.97 4.68 11.39
CA ARG A 28 11.35 5.17 12.73
C ARG A 28 10.31 6.08 13.40
N SER A 29 9.19 6.37 12.76
CA SER A 29 8.19 7.30 13.30
C SER A 29 7.27 6.58 14.29
N ASP A 30 6.92 7.25 15.39
CA ASP A 30 5.87 6.77 16.30
C ASP A 30 4.45 7.00 15.73
N ASP A 31 4.33 7.79 14.67
CA ASP A 31 3.07 8.07 13.96
C ASP A 31 3.21 7.67 12.48
N VAL A 32 2.75 6.46 12.18
CA VAL A 32 2.83 5.81 10.86
C VAL A 32 1.42 5.41 10.44
N PHE A 33 1.11 5.63 9.17
CA PHE A 33 -0.14 5.22 8.55
C PHE A 33 0.15 4.23 7.43
N PHE A 34 -0.67 3.19 7.34
CA PHE A 34 -0.60 2.22 6.24
C PHE A 34 -2.01 2.03 5.66
N ALA A 35 -2.08 1.99 4.34
CA ALA A 35 -3.31 1.69 3.61
C ALA A 35 -3.00 0.79 2.41
N ALA A 36 -3.84 -0.21 2.17
CA ALA A 36 -3.75 -1.10 1.03
C ALA A 36 -5.15 -1.42 0.50
N THR A 37 -5.27 -1.60 -0.82
CA THR A 37 -6.52 -1.95 -1.51
C THR A 37 -6.26 -3.13 -2.45
N GLY A 38 -7.13 -4.13 -2.42
CA GLY A 38 -7.00 -5.30 -3.30
C GLY A 38 -7.30 -4.95 -4.76
N ILE A 39 -6.36 -5.24 -5.66
CA ILE A 39 -6.57 -5.12 -7.12
C ILE A 39 -7.19 -6.42 -7.64
N THR A 40 -6.51 -7.54 -7.41
CA THR A 40 -7.01 -8.90 -7.61
C THR A 40 -7.30 -9.55 -6.26
N ASP A 41 -8.02 -10.66 -6.24
CA ASP A 41 -8.22 -11.40 -5.00
C ASP A 41 -6.90 -11.88 -4.44
N GLY A 42 -6.70 -11.61 -3.15
CA GLY A 42 -5.69 -12.25 -2.33
C GLY A 42 -6.31 -12.78 -1.04
N ASP A 43 -5.45 -13.37 -0.22
CA ASP A 43 -5.85 -13.92 1.08
C ASP A 43 -6.31 -12.82 2.05
N LEU A 44 -5.73 -11.62 1.94
CA LEU A 44 -6.01 -10.52 2.85
C LEU A 44 -7.15 -9.61 2.37
N LEU A 45 -7.18 -9.26 1.08
CA LEU A 45 -8.13 -8.29 0.51
C LEU A 45 -8.75 -8.85 -0.77
N LYS A 46 -10.03 -8.58 -0.97
CA LYS A 46 -10.71 -8.89 -2.23
C LYS A 46 -10.28 -7.94 -3.34
N GLY A 47 -10.20 -8.47 -4.55
CA GLY A 47 -9.94 -7.66 -5.74
C GLY A 47 -11.11 -6.76 -6.07
N VAL A 48 -10.87 -5.79 -6.96
CA VAL A 48 -11.90 -4.88 -7.44
C VAL A 48 -13.00 -5.67 -8.15
N ARG A 49 -14.26 -5.43 -7.77
CA ARG A 49 -15.43 -6.03 -8.43
C ARG A 49 -16.22 -5.00 -9.18
N PHE A 50 -16.39 -5.22 -10.48
CA PHE A 50 -17.23 -4.39 -11.32
C PHE A 50 -18.61 -5.03 -11.47
N ASN A 51 -19.65 -4.21 -11.38
CA ASN A 51 -21.03 -4.61 -11.65
C ASN A 51 -21.79 -3.47 -12.32
N SER A 52 -23.07 -3.67 -12.64
CA SER A 52 -23.91 -2.68 -13.32
C SER A 52 -24.08 -1.36 -12.55
N LYS A 53 -23.82 -1.35 -11.24
CA LYS A 53 -23.91 -0.16 -10.37
C LYS A 53 -22.57 0.58 -10.23
N GLY A 54 -21.45 -0.05 -10.61
CA GLY A 54 -20.12 0.55 -10.58
C GLY A 54 -19.03 -0.41 -10.10
N ALA A 55 -18.16 0.05 -9.19
CA ALA A 55 -17.05 -0.75 -8.68
C ALA A 55 -17.13 -0.92 -7.15
N ILE A 56 -16.63 -2.04 -6.64
CA ILE A 56 -16.48 -2.30 -5.21
C ILE A 56 -15.00 -2.58 -4.93
N THR A 57 -14.45 -1.92 -3.90
CA THR A 57 -13.07 -2.14 -3.44
C THR A 57 -13.05 -2.59 -1.99
N ASP A 58 -12.06 -3.39 -1.63
CA ASP A 58 -11.79 -3.85 -0.26
C ASP A 58 -10.40 -3.36 0.16
N SER A 59 -10.35 -2.61 1.26
CA SER A 59 -9.17 -1.91 1.73
C SER A 59 -8.88 -2.19 3.20
N LEU A 60 -7.60 -2.15 3.59
CA LEU A 60 -7.14 -2.16 4.98
C LEU A 60 -6.46 -0.84 5.27
N VAL A 61 -6.84 -0.16 6.35
CA VAL A 61 -6.23 1.10 6.80
C VAL A 61 -5.84 0.96 8.27
N MET A 62 -4.64 1.39 8.64
CA MET A 62 -4.16 1.31 10.02
C MET A 62 -3.22 2.45 10.40
N ARG A 63 -3.09 2.67 11.71
CA ARG A 63 -2.21 3.69 12.29
C ARG A 63 -1.47 3.16 13.51
N SER A 64 -0.15 3.38 13.59
CA SER A 64 0.68 2.95 14.72
C SER A 64 0.24 3.58 16.04
N LYS A 65 0.07 4.91 16.05
CA LYS A 65 -0.18 5.68 17.28
C LYS A 65 -1.48 5.32 17.98
N SER A 66 -2.52 4.94 17.24
CA SER A 66 -3.80 4.52 17.82
C SER A 66 -3.99 3.01 17.85
N GLY A 67 -3.09 2.24 17.24
CA GLY A 67 -3.23 0.79 17.04
C GLY A 67 -4.49 0.38 16.26
N THR A 68 -5.20 1.33 15.66
CA THR A 68 -6.49 1.07 15.03
C THR A 68 -6.28 0.41 13.68
N ILE A 69 -7.06 -0.64 13.42
CA ILE A 69 -7.11 -1.33 12.13
C ILE A 69 -8.55 -1.25 11.62
N ARG A 70 -8.71 -0.81 10.37
CA ARG A 70 -10.00 -0.71 9.68
C ARG A 70 -9.95 -1.53 8.41
N ARG A 71 -11.00 -2.31 8.19
CA ARG A 71 -11.28 -2.92 6.89
C ARG A 71 -12.47 -2.19 6.30
N ASP A 72 -12.25 -1.59 5.13
CA ASP A 72 -13.21 -0.71 4.49
C ASP A 72 -13.63 -1.30 3.14
N THR A 73 -14.93 -1.56 2.98
CA THR A 73 -15.53 -1.91 1.69
C THR A 73 -16.24 -0.69 1.13
N ALA A 74 -15.78 -0.18 -0.01
CA ALA A 74 -16.34 1.02 -0.63
C ALA A 74 -17.08 0.68 -1.94
N GLN A 75 -18.21 1.34 -2.16
CA GLN A 75 -18.99 1.25 -3.40
C GLN A 75 -18.85 2.54 -4.20
N HIS A 76 -18.34 2.43 -5.41
CA HIS A 76 -18.03 3.55 -6.30
C HIS A 76 -19.08 3.63 -7.41
N ASN A 77 -19.88 4.70 -7.43
CA ASN A 77 -20.89 4.91 -8.47
C ASN A 77 -20.23 5.50 -9.74
N MET A 78 -19.84 4.61 -10.66
CA MET A 78 -19.14 5.00 -11.88
C MET A 78 -19.98 5.86 -12.82
N LYS A 79 -21.31 5.65 -12.88
CA LYS A 79 -22.20 6.45 -13.73
C LYS A 79 -22.17 7.92 -13.31
N LYS A 80 -22.28 8.17 -11.99
CA LYS A 80 -22.19 9.54 -11.45
C LYS A 80 -20.78 10.09 -11.61
N LEU A 81 -19.75 9.30 -11.36
CA LEU A 81 -18.35 9.74 -11.46
C LEU A 81 -17.99 10.21 -12.88
N ARG A 82 -18.43 9.48 -13.91
CA ARG A 82 -18.20 9.84 -15.33
C ARG A 82 -18.78 11.20 -15.72
N GLN A 83 -19.80 11.70 -15.02
CA GLN A 83 -20.36 13.04 -15.29
C GLN A 83 -19.43 14.18 -14.88
N TYR A 84 -18.47 13.92 -13.98
CA TYR A 84 -17.58 14.93 -13.41
C TYR A 84 -16.10 14.65 -13.70
N SER A 85 -15.76 13.45 -14.15
CA SER A 85 -14.38 13.06 -14.40
C SER A 85 -13.88 13.66 -15.72
N ALA A 86 -12.68 14.23 -15.69
CA ALA A 86 -11.94 14.63 -16.90
C ALA A 86 -11.24 13.43 -17.58
N ILE A 87 -11.26 12.25 -16.95
CA ILE A 87 -10.64 11.01 -17.43
C ILE A 87 -11.74 9.98 -17.66
N ASP A 88 -11.74 9.33 -18.82
CA ASP A 88 -12.64 8.21 -19.10
C ASP A 88 -12.19 6.96 -18.33
N TYR A 89 -13.11 6.37 -17.57
CA TYR A 89 -12.95 5.13 -16.80
C TYR A 89 -13.91 4.06 -17.30
#